data_AF-A0A9E3FJ69-F1
#
_entry.id   AF-A0A9E3FJ69-F1
#
_cell.length_a   1.000
_cell.length_b   1.000
_cell.length_c   1.000
_cell.angle_alpha   90.00
_cell.angle_beta   90.00
_cell.angle_gamma   90.00
#
_symmetry.space_group_name_H-M   'P 1'
#
loop_
_entity.id
_entity.type
_entity.pdbx_description
1 polymer ?
#
loop_
_entity_poly.entity_id
_entity_poly.type
_entity_poly.pdbx_seq_one_letter_code
_entity_poly.pdbx_strand_id
1 'polypeptide(L)'
;MLAVLALLAVLTGQAAPDVPANERKVLTELYASTRGARWTNRDGWGSASSVCDWYGVRCEFESGDAGRPSVAGLSLDSNNLEGELPATLGELSHLKLLDVSGNKLRGRLPEGLLQRWDRHTFELDAGDNSFSNALARARVEYSASGALCSPTEDLRYRLEVDESKHRATFQSVRCVDAKSRATYCLVREGAAPPLLRLSRALGSLGFARLQAEYDFPFTGSTHGTFLTTEAVWGDGAKNSVRTYAGQGPLEAWTAQQLFLSLLAETRWESESRKPACDF
;
A
#
# COMPACT_ATOMS: atom_id res chain seq x y z
N MET A 1 -63.83 -48.41 -11.21
CA MET A 1 -63.56 -47.01 -10.81
C MET A 1 -62.06 -46.87 -10.63
N LEU A 2 -61.41 -46.14 -11.52
CA LEU A 2 -59.97 -45.83 -11.46
C LEU A 2 -59.70 -44.79 -10.38
N ALA A 3 -58.76 -45.07 -9.49
CA ALA A 3 -58.25 -44.10 -8.52
C ALA A 3 -57.22 -43.19 -9.21
N VAL A 4 -57.50 -41.89 -9.23
CA VAL A 4 -56.58 -40.86 -9.74
C VAL A 4 -55.57 -40.54 -8.64
N LEU A 5 -54.32 -40.97 -8.83
CA LEU A 5 -53.17 -40.53 -8.04
C LEU A 5 -52.74 -39.15 -8.53
N ALA A 6 -53.03 -38.10 -7.75
CA ALA A 6 -52.48 -36.76 -7.95
C ALA A 6 -51.01 -36.78 -7.49
N LEU A 7 -50.08 -36.68 -8.45
CA LEU A 7 -48.67 -36.49 -8.19
C LEU A 7 -48.46 -35.01 -7.77
N LEU A 8 -48.27 -34.75 -6.49
CA LEU A 8 -47.83 -33.44 -6.01
C LEU A 8 -46.37 -33.24 -6.43
N ALA A 9 -46.15 -32.45 -7.48
CA ALA A 9 -44.84 -31.91 -7.78
C ALA A 9 -44.44 -30.97 -6.64
N VAL A 10 -43.53 -31.42 -5.77
CA VAL A 10 -42.82 -30.53 -4.86
C VAL A 10 -41.93 -29.66 -5.74
N LEU A 11 -42.38 -28.43 -6.02
CA LEU A 11 -41.49 -27.36 -6.48
C LEU A 11 -40.53 -27.07 -5.32
N THR A 12 -39.45 -27.83 -5.22
CA THR A 12 -38.28 -27.35 -4.48
C THR A 12 -37.83 -26.12 -5.24
N GLY A 13 -38.15 -24.93 -4.74
CA GLY A 13 -37.50 -23.71 -5.20
C GLY A 13 -36.00 -23.93 -5.04
N GLN A 14 -35.29 -24.17 -6.14
CA GLN A 14 -33.84 -24.20 -6.12
C GLN A 14 -33.42 -22.81 -5.64
N ALA A 15 -32.82 -22.76 -4.45
CA ALA A 15 -32.14 -21.57 -3.99
C ALA A 15 -31.22 -21.12 -5.12
N ALA A 16 -31.22 -19.81 -5.41
CA ALA A 16 -30.35 -19.25 -6.43
C ALA A 16 -28.92 -19.76 -6.23
N PRO A 17 -28.19 -20.10 -7.30
CA PRO A 17 -26.83 -20.60 -7.17
C PRO A 17 -25.98 -19.58 -6.42
N ASP A 18 -25.44 -19.98 -5.28
CA ASP A 18 -24.46 -19.22 -4.50
C ASP A 18 -23.07 -19.30 -5.16
N VAL A 19 -22.14 -18.50 -4.63
CA VAL A 19 -20.74 -18.51 -5.07
C VAL A 19 -20.11 -19.91 -4.99
N PRO A 20 -19.09 -20.21 -5.79
CA PRO A 20 -18.33 -21.44 -5.69
C PRO A 20 -17.88 -21.76 -4.25
N ALA A 21 -17.92 -23.04 -3.86
CA ALA A 21 -17.64 -23.47 -2.50
C ALA A 21 -16.22 -23.10 -2.01
N ASN A 22 -15.26 -23.01 -2.92
CA ASN A 22 -13.91 -22.51 -2.63
C ASN A 22 -13.92 -21.04 -2.20
N GLU A 23 -14.67 -20.16 -2.89
CA GLU A 23 -14.75 -18.75 -2.51
C GLU A 23 -15.41 -18.56 -1.14
N ARG A 24 -16.50 -19.29 -0.87
CA ARG A 24 -17.11 -19.32 0.46
C ARG A 24 -16.13 -19.74 1.55
N LYS A 25 -15.27 -20.74 1.25
CA LYS A 25 -14.24 -21.20 2.19
C LYS A 25 -13.21 -20.10 2.48
N VAL A 26 -12.75 -19.37 1.44
CA VAL A 26 -11.82 -18.23 1.60
C VAL A 26 -12.41 -17.18 2.53
N LEU A 27 -13.67 -16.79 2.33
CA LEU A 27 -14.31 -15.78 3.19
C LEU A 27 -14.53 -16.31 4.62
N THR A 28 -14.86 -17.59 4.78
CA THR A 28 -14.97 -18.21 6.11
C THR A 28 -13.62 -18.18 6.85
N GLU A 29 -12.52 -18.40 6.13
CA GLU A 29 -11.17 -18.32 6.67
C GLU A 29 -10.78 -16.88 7.02
N LEU A 30 -11.13 -15.90 6.17
CA LEU A 30 -10.97 -14.48 6.47
C LEU A 30 -11.69 -14.11 7.77
N TYR A 31 -12.94 -14.53 7.91
CA TYR A 31 -13.73 -14.31 9.12
C TYR A 31 -13.08 -14.94 10.36
N ALA A 32 -12.60 -16.18 10.26
CA ALA A 32 -11.94 -16.87 11.38
C ALA A 32 -10.59 -16.24 11.77
N SER A 33 -9.74 -15.94 10.78
CA SER A 33 -8.37 -15.42 10.97
C SER A 33 -8.31 -13.98 11.48
N THR A 34 -9.38 -13.21 11.28
CA THR A 34 -9.45 -11.79 11.67
C THR A 34 -10.44 -11.50 12.81
N ARG A 35 -10.74 -12.53 13.63
CA ARG A 35 -11.64 -12.45 14.79
C ARG A 35 -13.05 -11.96 14.45
N GLY A 36 -13.65 -12.55 13.41
CA GLY A 36 -14.99 -12.27 12.88
C GLY A 36 -16.11 -12.02 13.90
N ALA A 37 -16.09 -12.75 15.02
CA ALA A 37 -17.07 -12.57 16.09
C ALA A 37 -17.01 -11.17 16.77
N ARG A 38 -15.90 -10.44 16.59
CA ARG A 38 -15.64 -9.09 17.14
C ARG A 38 -15.72 -7.97 16.10
N TRP A 39 -16.04 -8.28 14.85
CA TRP A 39 -16.25 -7.26 13.83
C TRP A 39 -17.44 -6.38 14.22
N THR A 40 -17.38 -5.10 13.82
CA THR A 40 -18.44 -4.12 14.10
C THR A 40 -19.74 -4.50 13.37
N ASN A 41 -19.64 -4.74 12.07
CA ASN A 41 -20.69 -5.29 11.23
C ASN A 41 -20.25 -6.66 10.69
N ARG A 42 -21.04 -7.67 10.99
CA ARG A 42 -20.84 -9.07 10.56
C ARG A 42 -22.11 -9.67 10.00
N ASP A 43 -23.02 -8.85 9.50
CA ASP A 43 -24.32 -9.31 9.01
C ASP A 43 -24.12 -10.35 7.91
N GLY A 44 -24.78 -11.50 8.04
CA GLY A 44 -24.63 -12.65 7.15
C GLY A 44 -23.38 -13.52 7.37
N TRP A 45 -22.27 -12.96 7.86
CA TRP A 45 -21.01 -13.69 8.04
C TRP A 45 -21.15 -14.88 9.00
N GLY A 46 -20.71 -16.06 8.54
CA GLY A 46 -20.82 -17.32 9.29
C GLY A 46 -22.21 -17.97 9.24
N SER A 47 -23.16 -17.39 8.51
CA SER A 47 -24.50 -17.96 8.31
C SER A 47 -24.59 -18.85 7.06
N ALA A 48 -25.73 -19.54 6.92
CA ALA A 48 -26.07 -20.33 5.74
C ALA A 48 -26.65 -19.49 4.58
N SER A 49 -26.80 -18.16 4.74
CA SER A 49 -27.27 -17.29 3.63
C SER A 49 -26.28 -17.29 2.48
N SER A 50 -26.74 -16.82 1.30
CA SER A 50 -25.84 -16.54 0.17
C SER A 50 -24.68 -15.65 0.61
N VAL A 51 -23.48 -15.94 0.13
CA VAL A 51 -22.28 -15.12 0.40
C VAL A 51 -22.47 -13.70 -0.13
N CYS A 52 -23.21 -13.55 -1.22
CA CYS A 52 -23.49 -12.26 -1.84
C CYS A 52 -24.40 -11.36 -1.01
N ASP A 53 -25.06 -11.91 0.03
CA ASP A 53 -25.87 -11.14 0.97
C ASP A 53 -25.08 -10.73 2.22
N TRP A 54 -23.83 -11.17 2.36
CA TRP A 54 -23.01 -10.84 3.52
C TRP A 54 -22.55 -9.39 3.47
N TYR A 55 -22.48 -8.75 4.63
CA TYR A 55 -22.02 -7.37 4.75
C TYR A 55 -20.68 -7.18 4.06
N GLY A 56 -20.58 -6.16 3.20
CA GLY A 56 -19.35 -5.82 2.50
C GLY A 56 -18.98 -6.76 1.36
N VAL A 57 -19.76 -7.81 1.07
CA VAL A 57 -19.48 -8.71 -0.05
C VAL A 57 -20.27 -8.27 -1.28
N ARG A 58 -19.57 -8.10 -2.39
CA ARG A 58 -20.15 -7.78 -3.70
C ARG A 58 -19.84 -8.91 -4.67
N CYS A 59 -20.87 -9.48 -5.26
CA CYS A 59 -20.74 -10.51 -6.28
C CYS A 59 -21.04 -9.97 -7.68
N GLU A 60 -20.45 -10.59 -8.70
CA GLU A 60 -20.76 -10.35 -10.11
C GLU A 60 -21.04 -11.67 -10.82
N PHE A 61 -21.89 -11.62 -11.86
CA PHE A 61 -22.11 -12.74 -12.77
C PHE A 61 -21.17 -12.61 -13.96
N GLU A 62 -20.29 -13.59 -14.13
CA GLU A 62 -19.44 -13.68 -15.32
C GLU A 62 -20.20 -14.32 -16.48
N SER A 63 -19.93 -13.84 -17.69
CA SER A 63 -20.53 -14.39 -18.90
C SER A 63 -19.84 -15.71 -19.25
N GLY A 64 -20.51 -16.85 -19.04
CA GLY A 64 -19.99 -18.18 -19.43
C GLY A 64 -19.83 -19.18 -18.29
N ASP A 65 -19.92 -18.74 -17.04
CA ASP A 65 -20.09 -19.64 -15.91
C ASP A 65 -21.54 -20.11 -15.81
N ALA A 66 -21.76 -21.30 -15.24
CA ALA A 66 -23.03 -22.04 -15.21
C ALA A 66 -24.15 -21.36 -14.38
N GLY A 67 -24.34 -20.04 -14.53
CA GLY A 67 -25.28 -19.20 -13.81
C GLY A 67 -24.85 -18.85 -12.39
N ARG A 68 -23.60 -19.12 -11.97
CA ARG A 68 -23.13 -18.82 -10.61
C ARG A 68 -22.42 -17.46 -10.53
N PRO A 69 -22.68 -16.67 -9.48
CA PRO A 69 -21.92 -15.45 -9.24
C PRO A 69 -20.55 -15.76 -8.62
N SER A 70 -19.61 -14.83 -8.73
CA SER A 70 -18.29 -14.88 -8.08
C SER A 70 -18.06 -13.60 -7.25
N VAL A 71 -17.27 -13.70 -6.18
CA VAL A 71 -16.92 -12.57 -5.32
C VAL A 71 -16.03 -11.61 -6.09
N ALA A 72 -16.54 -10.39 -6.29
CA ALA A 72 -15.92 -9.33 -7.08
C ALA A 72 -15.50 -8.13 -6.24
N GLY A 73 -16.00 -7.99 -5.01
CA GLY A 73 -15.60 -6.93 -4.10
C GLY A 73 -15.77 -7.32 -2.65
N LEU A 74 -14.84 -6.85 -1.82
CA LEU A 74 -14.88 -6.94 -0.37
C LEU A 74 -14.62 -5.54 0.22
N SER A 75 -15.61 -4.98 0.91
CA SER A 75 -15.54 -3.69 1.60
C SER A 75 -15.74 -3.91 3.09
N LEU A 76 -14.63 -3.98 3.82
CA LEU A 76 -14.55 -4.29 5.25
C LEU A 76 -13.73 -3.22 5.99
N ASP A 77 -13.68 -2.02 5.45
CA ASP A 77 -13.03 -0.86 6.05
C ASP A 77 -13.62 -0.53 7.42
N SER A 78 -12.79 -0.04 8.33
CA SER A 78 -13.18 0.44 9.66
C SER A 78 -14.06 -0.54 10.45
N ASN A 79 -13.90 -1.86 10.22
CA ASN A 79 -14.81 -2.89 10.72
C ASN A 79 -14.25 -3.69 11.91
N ASN A 80 -13.18 -3.18 12.53
CA ASN A 80 -12.52 -3.77 13.70
C ASN A 80 -11.98 -5.20 13.46
N LEU A 81 -11.54 -5.49 12.23
CA LEU A 81 -10.81 -6.72 11.90
C LEU A 81 -9.48 -6.73 12.67
N GLU A 82 -9.15 -7.86 13.30
CA GLU A 82 -7.91 -8.02 14.06
C GLU A 82 -7.30 -9.39 13.79
N GLY A 83 -6.04 -9.43 13.37
CA GLY A 83 -5.36 -10.67 13.01
C GLY A 83 -4.57 -10.52 11.73
N GLU A 84 -4.45 -11.59 10.96
CA GLU A 84 -3.73 -11.62 9.69
C GLU A 84 -4.70 -11.91 8.55
N LEU A 85 -4.42 -11.37 7.37
CA LEU A 85 -5.16 -11.73 6.16
C LEU A 85 -4.71 -13.13 5.71
N PRO A 86 -5.64 -14.06 5.45
CA PRO A 86 -5.27 -15.41 5.03
C PRO A 86 -4.71 -15.39 3.60
N ALA A 87 -3.71 -16.23 3.34
CA ALA A 87 -3.08 -16.32 2.02
C ALA A 87 -4.06 -16.74 0.92
N THR A 88 -5.11 -17.50 1.29
CA THR A 88 -6.18 -17.97 0.41
C THR A 88 -7.02 -16.85 -0.20
N LEU A 89 -6.95 -15.61 0.30
CA LEU A 89 -7.51 -14.45 -0.40
C LEU A 89 -6.95 -14.26 -1.81
N GLY A 90 -5.72 -14.71 -2.06
CA GLY A 90 -5.13 -14.73 -3.40
C GLY A 90 -5.86 -15.64 -4.39
N GLU A 91 -6.71 -16.57 -3.93
CA GLU A 91 -7.46 -17.52 -4.77
C GLU A 91 -8.74 -16.91 -5.37
N LEU A 92 -9.19 -15.75 -4.88
CA LEU A 92 -10.35 -15.04 -5.42
C LEU A 92 -9.98 -14.33 -6.74
N SER A 93 -9.91 -15.10 -7.84
CA SER A 93 -9.46 -14.62 -9.16
C SER A 93 -10.31 -13.49 -9.74
N HIS A 94 -11.58 -13.42 -9.37
CA HIS A 94 -12.54 -12.40 -9.81
C HIS A 94 -12.61 -11.18 -8.88
N LEU A 95 -11.90 -11.16 -7.75
CA LEU A 95 -11.93 -10.05 -6.82
C LEU A 95 -11.31 -8.80 -7.45
N LYS A 96 -12.11 -7.76 -7.68
CA LYS A 96 -11.70 -6.49 -8.30
C LYS A 96 -11.39 -5.40 -7.27
N LEU A 97 -11.94 -5.52 -6.07
CA LEU A 97 -11.78 -4.56 -4.98
C LEU A 97 -11.60 -5.29 -3.64
N LEU A 98 -10.58 -4.93 -2.88
CA LEU A 98 -10.45 -5.25 -1.47
C LEU A 98 -10.17 -3.97 -0.69
N ASP A 99 -11.11 -3.56 0.15
CA ASP A 99 -10.92 -2.49 1.11
C ASP A 99 -10.97 -3.08 2.53
N VAL A 100 -9.84 -3.03 3.22
CA VAL A 100 -9.68 -3.42 4.63
C VAL A 100 -9.02 -2.29 5.43
N SER A 101 -9.10 -1.06 4.93
CA SER A 101 -8.50 0.11 5.56
C SER A 101 -9.07 0.37 6.96
N GLY A 102 -8.31 1.04 7.84
CA GLY A 102 -8.80 1.44 9.17
C GLY A 102 -9.08 0.27 10.12
N ASN A 103 -8.35 -0.83 10.00
CA ASN A 103 -8.50 -2.02 10.83
C ASN A 103 -7.27 -2.24 11.73
N LYS A 104 -7.24 -3.37 12.45
CA LYS A 104 -6.13 -3.78 13.33
C LYS A 104 -5.42 -5.01 12.75
N LEU A 105 -5.31 -5.06 11.43
CA LEU A 105 -4.65 -6.16 10.73
C LEU A 105 -3.14 -6.03 10.86
N ARG A 106 -2.48 -7.18 10.94
CA ARG A 106 -1.03 -7.33 11.07
C ARG A 106 -0.54 -8.47 10.17
N GLY A 107 0.74 -8.83 10.30
CA GLY A 107 1.37 -9.87 9.50
C GLY A 107 1.73 -9.36 8.11
N ARG A 108 1.69 -10.20 7.08
CA ARG A 108 2.03 -9.82 5.70
C ARG A 108 0.77 -9.69 4.85
N LEU A 109 0.77 -8.72 3.93
CA LEU A 109 -0.17 -8.72 2.82
C LEU A 109 0.08 -9.96 1.94
N PRO A 110 -0.94 -10.79 1.65
CA PRO A 110 -0.81 -11.99 0.84
C PRO A 110 -0.20 -11.74 -0.54
N GLU A 111 0.78 -12.56 -0.93
CA GLU A 111 1.50 -12.39 -2.20
C GLU A 111 0.58 -12.52 -3.42
N GLY A 112 -0.42 -13.41 -3.36
CA GLY A 112 -1.40 -13.58 -4.44
C GLY A 112 -2.22 -12.30 -4.71
N LEU A 113 -2.53 -11.52 -3.67
CA LEU A 113 -3.20 -10.22 -3.83
C LEU A 113 -2.25 -9.19 -4.45
N LEU A 114 -1.01 -9.16 -3.97
CA LEU A 114 0.00 -8.27 -4.53
C LEU A 114 0.20 -8.57 -6.01
N GLN A 115 0.50 -9.80 -6.44
CA GLN A 115 0.73 -10.14 -7.85
C GLN A 115 -0.38 -9.67 -8.81
N ARG A 116 -1.65 -9.68 -8.37
CA ARG A 116 -2.79 -9.19 -9.16
C ARG A 116 -2.85 -7.66 -9.22
N TRP A 117 -2.51 -6.98 -8.14
CA TRP A 117 -2.50 -5.52 -8.07
C TRP A 117 -1.51 -4.88 -9.09
N ASP A 118 -0.42 -5.57 -9.49
CA ASP A 118 0.47 -5.10 -10.58
C ASP A 118 -0.24 -5.00 -11.94
N ARG A 119 -1.24 -5.84 -12.17
CA ARG A 119 -1.91 -5.95 -13.47
C ARG A 119 -2.98 -4.90 -13.69
N HIS A 120 -3.17 -3.97 -12.74
CA HIS A 120 -4.21 -2.94 -12.76
C HIS A 120 -5.64 -3.52 -12.86
N THR A 121 -5.83 -4.79 -12.51
CA THR A 121 -7.13 -5.48 -12.55
C THR A 121 -7.80 -5.59 -11.18
N PHE A 122 -7.13 -5.12 -10.13
CA PHE A 122 -7.51 -5.28 -8.75
C PHE A 122 -7.10 -4.03 -7.98
N GLU A 123 -8.03 -3.46 -7.23
CA GLU A 123 -7.82 -2.34 -6.33
C GLU A 123 -7.71 -2.85 -4.89
N LEU A 124 -6.67 -2.40 -4.19
CA LEU A 124 -6.38 -2.76 -2.81
C LEU A 124 -6.23 -1.48 -2.00
N ASP A 125 -7.13 -1.30 -1.03
CA ASP A 125 -6.91 -0.39 0.09
C ASP A 125 -6.70 -1.19 1.37
N ALA A 126 -5.53 -1.03 1.95
CA ALA A 126 -5.12 -1.66 3.19
C ALA A 126 -4.41 -0.67 4.13
N GLY A 127 -4.64 0.64 3.91
CA GLY A 127 -4.12 1.71 4.74
C GLY A 127 -4.60 1.61 6.18
N ASP A 128 -3.97 2.37 7.08
CA ASP A 128 -4.36 2.43 8.49
C ASP A 128 -4.46 1.04 9.16
N ASN A 129 -3.45 0.20 8.91
CA ASN A 129 -3.25 -1.12 9.51
C ASN A 129 -1.76 -1.26 9.94
N SER A 130 -1.32 -2.46 10.32
CA SER A 130 0.04 -2.74 10.81
C SER A 130 0.73 -3.90 10.08
N PHE A 131 0.69 -3.89 8.74
CA PHE A 131 1.33 -4.92 7.92
C PHE A 131 2.87 -4.80 7.93
N SER A 132 3.55 -5.89 8.27
CA SER A 132 5.00 -6.02 8.34
C SER A 132 5.74 -5.72 7.03
N ASN A 133 5.13 -5.99 5.88
CA ASN A 133 5.69 -5.75 4.55
C ASN A 133 5.18 -4.46 3.89
N ALA A 134 4.46 -3.62 4.64
CA ALA A 134 4.17 -2.24 4.26
C ALA A 134 5.23 -1.31 4.89
N LEU A 135 5.53 -0.21 4.22
CA LEU A 135 6.40 0.84 4.75
C LEU A 135 5.65 1.63 5.80
N ALA A 136 6.29 1.85 6.94
CA ALA A 136 5.82 2.80 7.96
C ALA A 136 6.41 4.19 7.72
N ARG A 137 7.63 4.26 7.19
CA ARG A 137 8.31 5.51 6.86
C ARG A 137 9.17 5.39 5.60
N ALA A 138 9.13 6.42 4.78
CA ALA A 138 10.00 6.61 3.63
C ALA A 138 10.71 7.96 3.75
N ARG A 139 12.04 7.99 3.62
CA ARG A 139 12.85 9.21 3.61
C ARG A 139 13.80 9.21 2.41
N VAL A 140 13.88 10.33 1.71
CA VAL A 140 14.89 10.58 0.67
C VAL A 140 15.57 11.92 0.92
N GLU A 141 16.90 11.92 0.85
CA GLU A 141 17.73 13.09 1.05
C GLU A 141 18.70 13.23 -0.12
N TYR A 142 18.66 14.37 -0.79
CA TYR A 142 19.53 14.70 -1.91
C TYR A 142 20.37 15.92 -1.56
N SER A 143 21.65 15.88 -1.94
CA SER A 143 22.54 17.03 -1.83
C SER A 143 23.51 17.04 -3.01
N ALA A 144 23.67 18.19 -3.65
CA ALA A 144 24.74 18.48 -4.62
C ALA A 144 25.80 19.41 -4.00
N SER A 145 27.06 18.99 -3.99
CA SER A 145 28.14 19.65 -3.22
C SER A 145 28.67 20.90 -3.87
N GLY A 146 28.58 20.97 -5.20
CA GLY A 146 29.12 22.08 -5.98
C GLY A 146 28.33 23.39 -5.83
N ALA A 147 27.08 23.33 -5.37
CA ALA A 147 26.21 24.49 -5.24
C ALA A 147 25.40 24.45 -3.93
N LEU A 148 25.30 25.61 -3.28
CA LEU A 148 24.60 25.73 -1.99
C LEU A 148 23.08 25.75 -2.17
N CYS A 149 22.60 26.41 -3.23
CA CYS A 149 21.20 26.57 -3.60
C CYS A 149 21.10 26.96 -5.09
N SER A 150 19.91 26.82 -5.69
CA SER A 150 19.60 27.32 -7.03
C SER A 150 18.24 28.05 -7.02
N PRO A 151 18.07 29.11 -7.84
CA PRO A 151 16.77 29.77 -7.99
C PRO A 151 15.76 28.92 -8.77
N THR A 152 16.22 27.93 -9.54
CA THR A 152 15.36 27.11 -10.43
C THR A 152 15.28 25.64 -10.01
N GLU A 153 16.18 25.17 -9.14
CA GLU A 153 16.30 23.75 -8.80
C GLU A 153 16.51 23.52 -7.30
N ASP A 154 15.96 22.40 -6.81
CA ASP A 154 16.19 21.87 -5.47
C ASP A 154 17.52 21.11 -5.42
N LEU A 155 18.62 21.81 -5.11
CA LEU A 155 19.95 21.20 -5.06
C LEU A 155 20.28 20.52 -3.72
N ARG A 156 19.52 20.83 -2.67
CA ARG A 156 19.57 20.16 -1.37
C ARG A 156 18.16 20.07 -0.80
N TYR A 157 17.67 18.85 -0.64
CA TYR A 157 16.35 18.62 -0.08
C TYR A 157 16.26 17.32 0.69
N ARG A 158 15.28 17.26 1.58
CA ARG A 158 14.86 16.07 2.29
C ARG A 158 13.34 15.96 2.21
N LEU A 159 12.86 14.81 1.77
CA LEU A 159 11.47 14.40 1.89
C LEU A 159 11.38 13.28 2.92
N GLU A 160 10.48 13.43 3.88
CA GLU A 160 10.09 12.39 4.82
C GLU A 160 8.58 12.20 4.77
N VAL A 161 8.14 10.96 4.59
CA VAL A 161 6.74 10.54 4.71
C VAL A 161 6.67 9.50 5.82
N ASP A 162 5.95 9.82 6.89
CA ASP A 162 5.73 8.96 8.05
C ASP A 162 4.23 8.66 8.14
N GLU A 163 3.83 7.50 7.62
CA GLU A 163 2.44 7.04 7.59
C GLU A 163 1.92 6.83 9.02
N SER A 164 2.77 6.37 9.93
CA SER A 164 2.43 6.19 11.35
C SER A 164 2.07 7.49 12.08
N LYS A 165 2.52 8.63 11.55
CA LYS A 165 2.20 9.98 12.08
C LYS A 165 1.23 10.75 11.18
N HIS A 166 0.74 10.12 10.11
CA HIS A 166 -0.04 10.75 9.04
C HIS A 166 0.58 12.05 8.51
N ARG A 167 1.92 12.12 8.46
CA ARG A 167 2.62 13.37 8.16
C ARG A 167 3.69 13.19 7.10
N ALA A 168 3.68 14.10 6.13
CA ALA A 168 4.75 14.33 5.18
C ALA A 168 5.43 15.67 5.47
N THR A 169 6.76 15.70 5.32
CA THR A 169 7.57 16.91 5.47
C THR A 169 8.58 16.98 4.34
N PHE A 170 8.56 18.08 3.59
CA PHE A 170 9.56 18.38 2.59
C PHE A 170 10.32 19.61 2.98
N GLN A 171 11.65 19.54 2.89
CA GLN A 171 12.52 20.63 3.23
C GLN A 171 13.54 20.85 2.14
N SER A 172 13.75 22.11 1.77
CA SER A 172 14.70 22.46 0.72
C SER A 172 15.46 23.74 1.05
N VAL A 173 16.75 23.72 0.72
CA VAL A 173 17.61 24.90 0.83
C VAL A 173 17.35 25.82 -0.37
N ARG A 174 16.88 27.04 -0.09
CA ARG A 174 16.61 28.08 -1.10
C ARG A 174 17.56 29.26 -0.95
N CYS A 175 17.89 29.90 -2.06
CA CYS A 175 18.62 31.15 -2.05
C CYS A 175 17.71 32.29 -1.58
N VAL A 176 18.22 33.20 -0.74
CA VAL A 176 17.49 34.43 -0.41
C VAL A 176 17.38 35.34 -1.63
N ASP A 177 18.48 35.46 -2.38
CA ASP A 177 18.56 36.18 -3.65
C ASP A 177 19.70 35.62 -4.50
N ALA A 178 19.75 35.99 -5.78
CA ALA A 178 20.73 35.46 -6.73
C ALA A 178 22.17 35.97 -6.52
N LYS A 179 22.38 36.99 -5.68
CA LYS A 179 23.67 37.67 -5.50
C LYS A 179 24.31 37.36 -4.14
N SER A 180 23.51 37.12 -3.11
CA SER A 180 24.00 36.77 -1.79
C SER A 180 24.24 35.26 -1.65
N ARG A 181 25.16 34.89 -0.77
CA ARG A 181 25.33 33.50 -0.32
C ARG A 181 24.34 33.13 0.79
N ALA A 182 23.36 33.99 1.09
CA ALA A 182 22.41 33.75 2.14
C ALA A 182 21.36 32.72 1.67
N THR A 183 21.05 31.78 2.54
CA THR A 183 20.04 30.74 2.29
C THR A 183 18.97 30.74 3.37
N TYR A 184 17.88 30.06 3.09
CA TYR A 184 16.87 29.69 4.08
C TYR A 184 16.33 28.30 3.79
N CYS A 185 15.64 27.71 4.76
CA CYS A 185 14.93 26.47 4.55
C CYS A 185 13.46 26.74 4.22
N LEU A 186 13.04 26.31 3.04
CA LEU A 186 11.63 26.16 2.72
C LEU A 186 11.16 24.85 3.33
N VAL A 187 10.11 24.90 4.15
CA VAL A 187 9.51 23.73 4.81
C VAL A 187 8.06 23.63 4.36
N ARG A 188 7.70 22.49 3.77
CA ARG A 188 6.32 22.14 3.45
C ARG A 188 5.89 20.98 4.34
N GLU A 189 4.70 21.08 4.89
CA GLU A 189 4.11 20.04 5.73
C GLU A 189 2.74 19.66 5.15
N GLY A 190 2.39 18.38 5.21
CA GLY A 190 1.14 17.89 4.66
C GLY A 190 0.79 16.50 5.16
N ALA A 191 -0.32 15.97 4.65
CA ALA A 191 -0.78 14.62 4.95
C ALA A 191 0.07 13.57 4.23
N ALA A 192 0.46 12.51 4.94
CA ALA A 192 1.19 11.39 4.33
C ALA A 192 0.33 10.69 3.27
N PRO A 193 0.80 10.52 2.02
CA PRO A 193 0.17 9.62 1.07
C PRO A 193 0.37 8.14 1.50
N PRO A 194 -0.51 7.22 1.08
CA PRO A 194 -0.34 5.79 1.37
C PRO A 194 0.97 5.25 0.80
N LEU A 195 1.79 4.58 1.62
CA LEU A 195 3.09 4.07 1.16
C LEU A 195 3.00 2.68 0.54
N LEU A 196 1.81 2.09 0.44
CA LEU A 196 1.66 0.70 0.03
C LEU A 196 2.18 0.43 -1.39
N ARG A 197 1.97 1.37 -2.32
CA ARG A 197 2.50 1.29 -3.70
C ARG A 197 4.02 1.34 -3.71
N LEU A 198 4.61 2.23 -2.92
CA LEU A 198 6.06 2.32 -2.77
C LEU A 198 6.64 1.06 -2.14
N SER A 199 6.02 0.55 -1.07
CA SER A 199 6.40 -0.68 -0.37
C SER A 199 6.58 -1.84 -1.35
N ARG A 200 5.59 -1.98 -2.24
CA ARG A 200 5.58 -2.98 -3.30
C ARG A 200 6.70 -2.76 -4.31
N ALA A 201 6.85 -1.54 -4.84
CA ALA A 201 7.86 -1.23 -5.84
C ALA A 201 9.29 -1.46 -5.31
N LEU A 202 9.54 -1.11 -4.04
CA LEU A 202 10.82 -1.40 -3.39
C LEU A 202 11.03 -2.90 -3.16
N GLY A 203 9.97 -3.63 -2.84
CA GLY A 203 10.01 -5.09 -2.73
C GLY A 203 10.39 -5.79 -4.04
N SER A 204 9.80 -5.37 -5.18
CA SER A 204 10.08 -5.97 -6.49
C SER A 204 11.48 -5.62 -7.01
N LEU A 205 11.99 -4.44 -6.67
CA LEU A 205 13.37 -4.03 -6.94
C LEU A 205 14.39 -4.67 -5.97
N GLY A 206 13.98 -5.55 -5.06
CA GLY A 206 14.92 -6.15 -4.11
C GLY A 206 15.54 -5.18 -3.11
N PHE A 207 15.06 -3.93 -3.03
CA PHE A 207 15.55 -2.91 -2.08
C PHE A 207 15.44 -3.40 -0.62
N ALA A 208 14.37 -4.14 -0.30
CA ALA A 208 14.18 -4.77 1.01
C ALA A 208 15.28 -5.79 1.37
N ARG A 209 16.02 -6.30 0.38
CA ARG A 209 17.10 -7.30 0.54
C ARG A 209 18.49 -6.68 0.60
N LEU A 210 18.62 -5.37 0.35
CA LEU A 210 19.90 -4.68 0.44
C LEU A 210 20.37 -4.65 1.90
N GLN A 211 21.66 -4.91 2.14
CA GLN A 211 22.26 -4.81 3.48
C GLN A 211 22.10 -3.38 4.01
N ALA A 212 21.92 -3.26 5.33
CA ALA A 212 21.39 -2.09 6.04
C ALA A 212 22.13 -0.76 5.77
N GLU A 213 23.40 -0.83 5.36
CA GLU A 213 24.20 0.30 4.90
C GLU A 213 25.08 -0.17 3.74
N TYR A 214 24.82 0.32 2.53
CA TYR A 214 25.70 0.10 1.39
C TYR A 214 26.28 1.45 0.95
N ASP A 215 27.57 1.65 1.24
CA ASP A 215 28.37 2.81 0.82
C ASP A 215 29.27 2.36 -0.34
N PHE A 216 29.00 2.83 -1.55
CA PHE A 216 29.72 2.38 -2.75
C PHE A 216 31.19 2.84 -2.71
N PRO A 217 32.17 1.94 -2.97
CA PRO A 217 33.59 2.29 -2.90
C PRO A 217 33.96 3.34 -3.95
N PHE A 218 34.55 4.40 -3.43
CA PHE A 218 34.84 5.67 -4.07
C PHE A 218 35.87 5.60 -5.21
N THR A 219 35.58 6.29 -6.32
CA THR A 219 36.55 6.72 -7.32
C THR A 219 36.40 8.23 -7.50
N GLY A 220 37.47 9.02 -7.33
CA GLY A 220 37.41 10.47 -7.09
C GLY A 220 36.63 11.38 -8.05
N SER A 221 36.47 12.63 -7.58
CA SER A 221 35.80 13.84 -8.15
C SER A 221 34.33 14.14 -7.79
N THR A 222 33.59 13.22 -7.16
CA THR A 222 32.13 13.37 -6.91
C THR A 222 31.76 13.81 -5.49
N HIS A 223 32.66 14.55 -4.81
CA HIS A 223 32.67 14.86 -3.35
C HIS A 223 31.43 15.53 -2.74
N GLY A 224 30.30 15.58 -3.43
CA GLY A 224 29.05 15.54 -2.69
C GLY A 224 27.82 15.84 -3.49
N THR A 225 27.71 15.25 -4.68
CA THR A 225 26.38 14.87 -5.15
C THR A 225 26.07 13.49 -4.60
N PHE A 226 25.26 13.44 -3.54
CA PHE A 226 24.80 12.19 -2.93
C PHE A 226 23.28 12.15 -2.82
N LEU A 227 22.77 10.93 -2.81
CA LEU A 227 21.38 10.60 -2.53
C LEU A 227 21.36 9.53 -1.44
N THR A 228 20.65 9.79 -0.35
CA THR A 228 20.38 8.80 0.70
C THR A 228 18.90 8.45 0.68
N THR A 229 18.58 7.18 0.48
CA THR A 229 17.23 6.64 0.53
C THR A 229 17.11 5.73 1.74
N GLU A 230 16.11 5.99 2.57
CA GLU A 230 15.85 5.25 3.79
C GLU A 230 14.39 4.78 3.83
N ALA A 231 14.20 3.50 4.13
CA ALA A 231 12.91 2.87 4.28
C ALA A 231 12.82 2.17 5.64
N VAL A 232 11.72 2.37 6.35
CA VAL A 232 11.38 1.64 7.58
C VAL A 232 10.09 0.88 7.32
N TRP A 233 10.14 -0.44 7.49
CA TRP A 233 9.02 -1.36 7.29
C TRP A 233 8.16 -1.47 8.57
N GLY A 234 6.95 -2.02 8.44
CA GLY A 234 6.01 -2.18 9.55
C GLY A 234 6.49 -3.13 10.64
N ASP A 235 7.47 -4.00 10.36
CA ASP A 235 8.17 -4.82 11.35
C ASP A 235 9.35 -4.11 12.04
N GLY A 236 9.62 -2.85 11.66
CA GLY A 236 10.74 -2.06 12.17
C GLY A 236 12.07 -2.29 11.45
N ALA A 237 12.14 -3.19 10.47
CA ALA A 237 13.33 -3.34 9.64
C ALA A 237 13.64 -2.02 8.92
N LYS A 238 14.93 -1.67 8.85
CA LYS A 238 15.42 -0.44 8.23
C LYS A 238 16.42 -0.77 7.14
N ASN A 239 16.22 -0.19 5.95
CA ASN A 239 17.20 -0.21 4.86
C ASN A 239 17.62 1.23 4.56
N SER A 240 18.93 1.47 4.46
CA SER A 240 19.49 2.77 4.09
C SER A 240 20.53 2.60 3.00
N VAL A 241 20.33 3.27 1.86
CA VAL A 241 21.23 3.20 0.70
C VAL A 241 21.72 4.60 0.38
N ARG A 242 23.03 4.76 0.28
CA ARG A 242 23.66 6.01 -0.18
C ARG A 242 24.34 5.79 -1.53
N THR A 243 24.03 6.63 -2.50
CA THR A 243 24.66 6.61 -3.83
C THR A 243 25.26 7.96 -4.19
N TYR A 244 26.26 7.95 -5.07
CA TYR A 244 26.98 9.14 -5.53
C TYR A 244 26.93 9.23 -7.05
N ALA A 245 26.57 10.39 -7.60
CA ALA A 245 26.71 10.71 -9.04
C ALA A 245 26.25 9.62 -10.03
N GLY A 246 25.14 8.92 -9.74
CA GLY A 246 24.61 7.85 -10.60
C GLY A 246 25.36 6.51 -10.55
N GLN A 247 26.31 6.36 -9.63
CA GLN A 247 27.00 5.10 -9.33
C GLN A 247 26.22 4.29 -8.27
N GLY A 248 26.29 2.97 -8.36
CA GLY A 248 25.59 2.05 -7.46
C GLY A 248 24.81 0.99 -8.25
N PRO A 249 24.25 -0.03 -7.58
CA PRO A 249 23.37 -0.99 -8.25
C PRO A 249 22.26 -0.23 -8.99
N LEU A 250 21.92 -0.72 -10.19
CA LEU A 250 20.98 -0.18 -11.19
C LEU A 250 19.59 0.24 -10.66
N GLU A 251 19.32 0.06 -9.37
CA GLU A 251 18.04 0.30 -8.69
C GLU A 251 18.00 1.62 -7.91
N ALA A 252 19.13 2.30 -7.68
CA ALA A 252 19.15 3.51 -6.86
C ALA A 252 18.46 4.72 -7.51
N TRP A 253 18.66 4.92 -8.82
CA TRP A 253 17.96 5.98 -9.55
C TRP A 253 16.47 5.66 -9.71
N THR A 254 16.12 4.40 -9.94
CA THR A 254 14.72 3.95 -9.98
C THR A 254 14.04 4.16 -8.62
N ALA A 255 14.70 3.77 -7.52
CA ALA A 255 14.23 4.06 -6.17
C ALA A 255 14.08 5.57 -5.95
N GLN A 256 15.00 6.40 -6.44
CA GLN A 256 14.85 7.85 -6.38
C GLN A 256 13.55 8.34 -7.04
N GLN A 257 13.27 7.91 -8.27
CA GLN A 257 12.06 8.34 -8.98
C GLN A 257 10.79 7.88 -8.25
N LEU A 258 10.82 6.69 -7.63
CA LEU A 258 9.72 6.19 -6.81
C LEU A 258 9.51 7.01 -5.53
N PHE A 259 10.57 7.45 -4.86
CA PHE A 259 10.44 8.32 -3.69
C PHE A 259 10.03 9.74 -4.09
N LEU A 260 10.47 10.23 -5.25
CA LEU A 260 10.06 11.54 -5.75
C LEU A 260 8.60 11.58 -6.21
N SER A 261 8.01 10.44 -6.61
CA SER A 261 6.56 10.40 -6.91
C SER A 261 5.72 10.77 -5.69
N LEU A 262 6.22 10.51 -4.47
CA LEU A 262 5.57 10.94 -3.23
C LEU A 262 5.38 12.46 -3.17
N LEU A 263 6.27 13.27 -3.76
CA LEU A 263 6.10 14.74 -3.78
C LEU A 263 4.83 15.15 -4.52
N ALA A 264 4.49 14.44 -5.58
CA ALA A 264 3.33 14.70 -6.42
C ALA A 264 2.03 14.15 -5.79
N GLU A 265 2.13 13.04 -5.07
CA GLU A 265 0.98 12.41 -4.38
C GLU A 265 0.65 13.09 -3.04
N THR A 266 1.61 13.76 -2.43
CA THR A 266 1.43 14.40 -1.12
C THR A 266 0.51 15.62 -1.23
N ARG A 267 -0.53 15.63 -0.39
CA ARG A 267 -1.36 16.82 -0.18
C ARG A 267 -0.68 17.76 0.82
N TRP A 268 -0.08 18.82 0.29
CA TRP A 268 0.59 19.85 1.08
C TRP A 268 -0.42 20.82 1.71
N GLU A 269 -0.27 21.07 3.00
CA GLU A 269 -1.23 21.86 3.80
C GLU A 269 -0.65 23.20 4.23
N SER A 270 0.67 23.26 4.44
CA SER A 270 1.36 24.49 4.82
C SER A 270 2.73 24.60 4.19
N GLU A 271 3.20 25.85 4.10
CA GLU A 271 4.54 26.20 3.68
C GLU A 271 5.08 27.30 4.59
N SER A 272 6.31 27.15 5.05
CA SER A 272 6.96 28.08 5.96
C SER A 272 8.44 28.23 5.66
N ARG A 273 9.03 29.31 6.20
CA ARG A 273 10.45 29.61 6.09
C ARG A 273 11.13 29.50 7.44
N LYS A 274 12.23 28.76 7.51
CA LYS A 274 13.13 28.68 8.69
C LYS A 274 14.53 29.17 8.33
N PRO A 275 15.36 29.59 9.31
CA PRO A 275 16.73 30.03 9.04
C PRO A 275 17.62 28.97 8.39
N ALA A 276 17.46 27.70 8.77
CA ALA A 276 18.22 26.56 8.25
C ALA A 276 17.36 25.28 8.25
N CYS A 277 17.72 24.32 7.41
CA CYS A 277 17.13 22.98 7.42
C CYS A 277 17.83 22.12 8.48
N ASP A 278 17.17 21.06 8.94
CA ASP A 278 17.62 20.13 9.99
C ASP A 278 18.14 18.79 9.43
N PHE A 279 18.78 18.82 8.26
CA PHE A 279 19.57 17.75 7.65
C PHE A 279 20.91 18.27 7.16
#